data_AF-A0A2D6FM59-F1
#
_entry.id   AF-A0A2D6FM59-F1
#
_cell.length_a   1.000
_cell.length_b   1.000
_cell.length_c   1.000
_cell.angle_alpha   90.00
_cell.angle_beta   90.00
_cell.angle_gamma   90.00
#
_symmetry.space_group_name_H-M   'P 1'
#
loop_
_entity.id
_entity.type
_entity.pdbx_description
1 polymer ?
#
loop_
_entity_poly.entity_id
_entity_poly.type
_entity_poly.pdbx_seq_one_letter_code
_entity_poly.pdbx_strand_id
1 'polypeptide(L)'
;MPRLRFKTELFSPNFAKGTTEDLKIPEPSKADSASIQFISNLAGTFPLLGMLFPAAFNIYSGGAGELYKGDGAREYQPFRLPPDVLINLWRRGLLGAQGLPADFDDLRAQGWSDERIEGYTKASEVLPSPQDAVSFLAHEVFEPEMVEKYNLDGEWDNVDKSIFSTIGMPEDIARLYWRNHWQHPSFTQMTEARRRQLITDEDLYDWFKLVEIPTFWRPLLMDLIWETPTRVDIRRFWDMGTITEERLRELYTAHGYKDQNLEDYILWTKIYTSFPDLIARYKNGWINKEAVIEELEGLGMSSDRARELWETKFKKEAPARLAKERDLTLSQIFKGVKTGKIQRNKASALISGLGYDRQEAELLLEIYAPADEDVKIVKARLLSKADIKAGLKSAEFTEPQVIERLLLLRYTPEDANTLLSIFKAVLWPAENEKERALSRADIIAGVKAGLLSNKEGYNSLLEMGYSPENAEFLLLLKVEDSPFSPQTASEFEGLISQYRKAVNLDFNDTTQAAINAEQQVIRAEADLIAAQNRGALPQETAMYRALLEEAKIHFDQALKEAGD
;
A
#
# COMPACT_ATOMS: atom_id res chain seq x y z
N MET A 1 44.91 4.98 -14.18
CA MET A 1 45.24 4.45 -12.82
C MET A 1 45.34 2.93 -12.91
N PRO A 2 46.25 2.29 -12.16
CA PRO A 2 46.70 0.93 -12.43
C PRO A 2 45.64 -0.11 -12.03
N ARG A 3 45.47 -1.14 -12.88
CA ARG A 3 44.58 -2.28 -12.65
C ARG A 3 45.11 -3.13 -11.49
N LEU A 4 44.40 -3.14 -10.37
CA LEU A 4 44.64 -4.06 -9.25
C LEU A 4 44.33 -5.49 -9.70
N ARG A 5 45.33 -6.37 -9.58
CA ARG A 5 45.19 -7.82 -9.76
C ARG A 5 44.62 -8.38 -8.46
N PHE A 6 43.43 -8.97 -8.50
CA PHE A 6 42.91 -9.78 -7.40
C PHE A 6 43.71 -11.09 -7.29
N LYS A 7 44.21 -11.39 -6.09
CA LYS A 7 44.71 -12.72 -5.74
C LYS A 7 43.51 -13.65 -5.52
N THR A 8 43.22 -14.50 -6.49
CA THR A 8 42.32 -15.64 -6.33
C THR A 8 43.04 -16.75 -5.55
N GLU A 9 42.85 -16.81 -4.24
CA GLU A 9 43.34 -17.94 -3.40
C GLU A 9 42.21 -18.67 -2.63
N LEU A 10 40.92 -18.45 -2.96
CA LEU A 10 39.81 -19.18 -2.32
C LEU A 10 39.20 -20.30 -3.17
N PHE A 11 39.69 -20.52 -4.39
CA PHE A 11 39.37 -21.72 -5.19
C PHE A 11 40.61 -22.14 -5.97
N SER A 12 41.33 -23.16 -5.52
CA SER A 12 42.33 -23.83 -6.36
C SER A 12 41.60 -24.74 -7.36
N PRO A 13 41.73 -24.52 -8.69
CA PRO A 13 41.25 -25.47 -9.67
C PRO A 13 42.44 -26.36 -10.09
N ASN A 14 42.61 -27.51 -9.44
CA ASN A 14 43.39 -28.60 -10.03
C ASN A 14 42.52 -29.35 -11.05
N PHE A 15 42.19 -28.68 -12.16
CA PHE A 15 41.80 -29.36 -13.39
C PHE A 15 43.01 -29.42 -14.31
N ALA A 16 43.55 -30.63 -14.46
CA ALA A 16 44.63 -30.92 -15.39
C ALA A 16 44.22 -30.52 -16.82
N LYS A 17 45.10 -29.76 -17.49
CA LYS A 17 45.05 -29.54 -18.94
C LYS A 17 45.34 -30.87 -19.66
N GLY A 18 44.30 -31.52 -20.16
CA GLY A 18 44.39 -32.56 -21.18
C GLY A 18 43.80 -32.05 -22.48
N THR A 19 44.61 -31.99 -23.53
CA THR A 19 44.22 -31.62 -24.90
C THR A 19 43.28 -32.66 -25.51
N THR A 20 42.28 -32.21 -26.27
CA THR A 20 41.22 -33.00 -26.94
C THR A 20 41.70 -33.71 -28.21
N GLU A 21 42.81 -34.44 -28.13
CA GLU A 21 43.30 -35.35 -29.19
C GLU A 21 43.82 -36.61 -28.50
N ASP A 22 42.91 -37.55 -28.21
CA ASP A 22 43.12 -39.01 -28.00
C ASP A 22 42.02 -39.61 -27.12
N LEU A 23 40.77 -39.57 -27.59
CA LEU A 23 39.68 -40.41 -27.05
C LEU A 23 39.31 -41.44 -28.13
N LYS A 24 40.10 -42.51 -28.22
CA LYS A 24 39.68 -43.75 -28.90
C LYS A 24 38.72 -44.50 -27.99
N ILE A 25 37.46 -44.61 -28.41
CA ILE A 25 36.47 -45.50 -27.83
C ILE A 25 36.96 -46.95 -28.08
N PRO A 26 37.20 -47.79 -27.05
CA PRO A 26 37.51 -49.19 -27.28
C PRO A 26 36.24 -49.96 -27.67
N GLU A 27 36.33 -50.75 -28.75
CA GLU A 27 35.28 -51.72 -29.11
C GLU A 27 35.10 -52.77 -27.99
N PRO A 28 33.88 -53.30 -27.80
CA PRO A 28 33.61 -54.29 -26.77
C PRO A 28 34.41 -55.58 -27.02
N SER A 29 35.28 -55.94 -26.08
CA SER A 29 36.01 -57.20 -26.11
C SER A 29 35.05 -58.39 -25.98
N LYS A 30 35.16 -59.34 -26.91
CA LYS A 30 34.50 -60.65 -26.88
C LYS A 30 34.69 -61.30 -25.51
N ALA A 31 33.58 -61.53 -24.80
CA ALA A 31 33.57 -62.32 -23.58
C ALA A 31 33.85 -63.79 -23.90
N ASP A 32 34.76 -64.38 -23.13
CA ASP A 32 35.13 -65.80 -23.21
C ASP A 32 33.93 -66.71 -22.90
N SER A 33 33.75 -67.67 -23.80
CA SER A 33 32.71 -68.69 -23.86
C SER A 33 32.91 -69.83 -22.85
N ALA A 34 32.97 -69.51 -21.55
CA ALA A 34 33.08 -70.53 -20.48
C ALA A 34 32.00 -70.42 -19.39
N SER A 35 31.23 -69.32 -19.34
CA SER A 35 30.17 -69.10 -18.33
C SER A 35 28.73 -69.36 -18.84
N ILE A 36 28.56 -69.70 -20.12
CA ILE A 36 27.23 -69.91 -20.75
C ILE A 36 26.83 -71.40 -20.84
N GLN A 37 27.72 -72.36 -20.56
CA GLN A 37 27.40 -73.80 -20.60
C GLN A 37 26.99 -74.44 -19.25
N PHE A 38 26.97 -73.70 -18.14
CA PHE A 38 26.54 -74.27 -16.85
C PHE A 38 25.05 -74.10 -16.55
N ILE A 39 24.36 -73.18 -17.25
CA ILE A 39 22.94 -72.87 -16.97
C ILE A 39 21.96 -73.69 -17.84
N SER A 40 22.41 -74.33 -18.93
CA SER A 40 21.48 -75.05 -19.84
C SER A 40 21.21 -76.52 -19.51
N ASN A 41 21.83 -77.11 -18.48
CA ASN A 41 21.68 -78.55 -18.15
C ASN A 41 21.00 -78.85 -16.81
N LEU A 42 20.38 -77.86 -16.15
CA LEU A 42 19.61 -78.09 -14.91
C LEU A 42 18.10 -77.85 -15.07
N ALA A 43 17.57 -77.90 -16.29
CA ALA A 43 16.14 -77.77 -16.58
C ALA A 43 15.40 -79.13 -16.69
N GLY A 44 16.07 -80.25 -16.41
CA GLY A 44 15.57 -81.59 -16.77
C GLY A 44 14.99 -82.46 -15.66
N THR A 45 15.33 -82.27 -14.38
CA THR A 45 15.01 -83.29 -13.36
C THR A 45 14.96 -82.75 -11.92
N PHE A 46 13.91 -82.04 -11.49
CA PHE A 46 13.61 -81.91 -10.04
C PHE A 46 12.13 -81.56 -9.71
N PRO A 47 11.15 -82.46 -9.91
CA PRO A 47 9.80 -82.31 -9.34
C PRO A 47 9.70 -82.80 -7.88
N LEU A 48 10.83 -83.08 -7.20
CA LEU A 48 10.85 -83.69 -5.86
C LEU A 48 11.49 -82.83 -4.75
N LEU A 49 12.10 -81.68 -5.07
CA LEU A 49 12.69 -80.78 -4.05
C LEU A 49 11.72 -79.69 -3.53
N GLY A 50 10.65 -79.41 -4.26
CA GLY A 50 9.63 -78.41 -3.87
C GLY A 50 8.75 -78.81 -2.69
N MET A 51 8.76 -80.07 -2.27
CA MET A 51 7.95 -80.57 -1.14
C MET A 51 8.70 -80.70 0.19
N LEU A 52 10.04 -80.54 0.22
CA LEU A 52 10.84 -80.64 1.46
C LEU A 52 11.31 -79.28 2.02
N PHE A 53 11.17 -78.19 1.26
CA PHE A 53 11.58 -76.85 1.70
C PHE A 53 10.79 -76.29 2.89
N PRO A 54 9.46 -76.51 3.04
CA PRO A 54 8.72 -76.03 4.21
C PRO A 54 9.09 -76.74 5.52
N ALA A 55 9.58 -77.98 5.44
CA ALA A 55 9.98 -78.75 6.61
C ALA A 55 11.39 -78.37 7.10
N ALA A 56 12.32 -78.05 6.19
CA ALA A 56 13.66 -77.58 6.55
C ALA A 56 13.64 -76.15 7.12
N PHE A 57 12.74 -75.28 6.62
CA PHE A 57 12.63 -73.89 7.10
C PHE A 57 12.06 -73.80 8.53
N ASN A 58 11.11 -74.68 8.89
CA ASN A 58 10.56 -74.71 10.26
C ASN A 58 11.49 -75.34 11.30
N ILE A 59 12.37 -76.26 10.89
CA ILE A 59 13.40 -76.83 11.79
C ILE A 59 14.54 -75.83 12.02
N TYR A 60 14.87 -74.98 11.04
CA TYR A 60 15.89 -73.94 11.19
C TYR A 60 15.39 -72.69 11.94
N SER A 61 14.11 -72.33 11.80
CA SER A 61 13.53 -71.18 12.51
C SER A 61 13.17 -71.46 13.98
N GLY A 62 12.87 -72.72 14.34
CA GLY A 62 12.48 -73.09 15.70
C GLY A 62 13.64 -73.26 16.69
N GLY A 63 14.86 -73.55 16.22
CA GLY A 63 16.02 -73.83 17.08
C GLY A 63 16.97 -72.66 17.32
N ALA A 64 16.90 -71.60 16.52
CA ALA A 64 17.84 -70.49 16.60
C ALA A 64 17.41 -69.41 17.63
N GLY A 65 16.12 -69.33 17.98
CA GLY A 65 15.58 -68.31 18.89
C GLY A 65 16.10 -68.37 20.33
N GLU A 66 16.66 -69.50 20.78
CA GLU A 66 17.29 -69.62 22.10
C GLU A 66 18.81 -69.37 22.11
N LEU A 67 19.46 -69.34 20.94
CA LEU A 67 20.90 -69.04 20.83
C LEU A 67 21.21 -67.54 20.71
N TYR A 68 20.20 -66.68 20.49
CA TYR A 68 20.35 -65.23 20.33
C TYR A 68 20.00 -64.44 21.60
N LYS A 69 20.55 -64.84 22.77
CA LYS A 69 20.43 -64.10 24.05
C LYS A 69 21.77 -63.56 24.58
N GLY A 70 22.78 -63.42 23.72
CA GLY A 70 24.08 -62.82 24.05
C GLY A 70 24.46 -61.72 23.08
N ASP A 71 25.56 -61.01 23.37
CA ASP A 71 26.06 -59.80 22.70
C ASP A 71 26.11 -59.84 21.15
N GLY A 72 26.05 -61.02 20.52
CA GLY A 72 25.92 -61.20 19.07
C GLY A 72 24.59 -60.72 18.46
N ALA A 73 23.55 -60.46 19.25
CA ALA A 73 22.31 -59.84 18.75
C ALA A 73 22.51 -58.37 18.30
N ARG A 74 23.60 -57.70 18.72
CA ARG A 74 23.99 -56.38 18.19
C ARG A 74 24.56 -56.47 16.77
N GLU A 75 25.03 -57.64 16.34
CA GLU A 75 25.72 -57.83 15.06
C GLU A 75 24.76 -58.08 13.88
N TYR A 76 23.51 -58.50 14.14
CA TYR A 76 22.50 -58.73 13.11
C TYR A 76 21.25 -57.87 13.32
N GLN A 77 21.40 -56.55 13.17
CA GLN A 77 20.28 -55.64 12.91
C GLN A 77 20.01 -55.67 11.38
N PRO A 78 18.93 -56.31 10.89
CA PRO A 78 18.67 -56.42 9.45
C PRO A 78 18.39 -55.07 8.78
N PHE A 79 18.08 -54.02 9.56
CA PHE A 79 17.82 -52.67 9.09
C PHE A 79 18.69 -51.68 9.88
N ARG A 80 19.83 -51.27 9.31
CA ARG A 80 20.66 -50.18 9.83
C ARG A 80 20.19 -48.84 9.25
N LEU A 81 20.41 -47.76 9.98
CA LEU A 81 20.10 -46.42 9.47
C LEU A 81 21.08 -46.06 8.35
N PRO A 82 20.60 -45.43 7.26
CA PRO A 82 21.48 -45.00 6.19
C PRO A 82 22.32 -43.78 6.62
N PRO A 83 23.46 -43.52 5.95
CA PRO A 83 24.41 -42.47 6.35
C PRO A 83 23.82 -41.05 6.43
N ASP A 84 22.90 -40.70 5.54
CA ASP A 84 22.23 -39.39 5.53
C ASP A 84 21.39 -39.18 6.79
N VAL A 85 20.69 -40.22 7.25
CA VAL A 85 19.89 -40.17 8.48
C VAL A 85 20.80 -40.02 9.70
N LEU A 86 21.88 -40.80 9.77
CA LEU A 86 22.82 -40.72 10.89
C LEU A 86 23.54 -39.36 10.97
N ILE A 87 23.91 -38.76 9.84
CA ILE A 87 24.51 -37.42 9.80
C ILE A 87 23.50 -36.36 10.23
N ASN A 88 22.24 -36.45 9.81
CA ASN A 88 21.22 -35.50 10.24
C ASN A 88 20.93 -35.62 11.75
N LEU A 89 20.93 -36.84 12.30
CA LEU A 89 20.82 -37.06 13.74
C LEU A 89 22.03 -36.49 14.49
N TRP A 90 23.23 -36.66 13.95
CA TRP A 90 24.45 -36.07 14.49
C TRP A 90 24.38 -34.53 14.53
N ARG A 91 24.00 -33.89 13.42
CA ARG A 91 23.83 -32.42 13.33
C ARG A 91 22.81 -31.89 14.33
N ARG A 92 21.77 -32.67 14.61
CA ARG A 92 20.70 -32.34 15.58
C ARG A 92 21.06 -32.68 17.03
N GLY A 93 22.24 -33.26 17.29
CA GLY A 93 22.64 -33.72 18.63
C GLY A 93 21.78 -34.87 19.17
N LEU A 94 21.19 -35.67 18.28
CA LEU A 94 20.28 -36.78 18.61
C LEU A 94 20.96 -38.16 18.58
N LEU A 95 22.24 -38.24 18.19
CA LEU A 95 23.02 -39.46 18.40
C LEU A 95 23.17 -39.76 19.90
N GLY A 96 23.21 -41.04 20.26
CA GLY A 96 23.12 -41.47 21.67
C GLY A 96 21.69 -41.57 22.22
N ALA A 97 20.67 -41.05 21.51
CA ALA A 97 19.29 -41.22 21.91
C ALA A 97 18.82 -42.67 21.69
N GLN A 98 18.05 -43.21 22.63
CA GLN A 98 17.35 -44.51 22.52
C GLN A 98 18.25 -45.70 22.10
N GLY A 99 19.53 -45.69 22.47
CA GLY A 99 20.45 -46.81 22.25
C GLY A 99 21.21 -46.77 20.92
N LEU A 100 21.09 -45.70 20.13
CA LEU A 100 22.01 -45.44 19.02
C LEU A 100 23.42 -45.12 19.58
N PRO A 101 24.50 -45.47 18.86
CA PRO A 101 25.84 -45.01 19.22
C PRO A 101 25.89 -43.48 19.31
N ALA A 102 26.74 -42.97 20.20
CA ALA A 102 26.91 -41.53 20.41
C ALA A 102 27.71 -40.84 19.29
N ASP A 103 28.25 -41.62 18.35
CA ASP A 103 29.07 -41.19 17.23
C ASP A 103 28.76 -42.02 15.97
N PHE A 104 29.67 -42.00 14.99
CA PHE A 104 29.53 -42.73 13.73
C PHE A 104 29.95 -44.22 13.80
N ASP A 105 30.04 -44.82 15.00
CA ASP A 105 30.36 -46.25 15.16
C ASP A 105 29.41 -47.17 14.39
N ASP A 106 28.13 -46.80 14.25
CA ASP A 106 27.19 -47.57 13.42
C ASP A 106 27.62 -47.59 11.95
N LEU A 107 28.12 -46.46 11.41
CA LEU A 107 28.66 -46.40 10.05
C LEU A 107 29.96 -47.18 9.90
N ARG A 108 30.85 -47.12 10.90
CA ARG A 108 32.08 -47.94 10.91
C ARG A 108 31.75 -49.44 10.92
N ALA A 109 30.78 -49.86 11.72
CA ALA A 109 30.30 -51.24 11.77
C ALA A 109 29.63 -51.67 10.44
N GLN A 110 29.03 -50.74 9.71
CA GLN A 110 28.53 -50.95 8.33
C GLN A 110 29.66 -51.00 7.29
N GLY A 111 30.92 -50.76 7.65
CA GLY A 111 32.09 -50.84 6.77
C GLY A 111 32.52 -49.51 6.12
N TRP A 112 32.04 -48.37 6.63
CA TRP A 112 32.54 -47.05 6.20
C TRP A 112 33.89 -46.74 6.86
N SER A 113 34.88 -46.29 6.06
CA SER A 113 36.13 -45.75 6.62
C SER A 113 35.90 -44.34 7.16
N ASP A 114 36.74 -43.89 8.10
CA ASP A 114 36.67 -42.53 8.62
C ASP A 114 36.77 -41.48 7.50
N GLU A 115 37.60 -41.72 6.46
CA GLU A 115 37.70 -40.80 5.32
C GLU A 115 36.39 -40.72 4.52
N ARG A 116 35.66 -41.84 4.39
CA ARG A 116 34.35 -41.85 3.72
C ARG A 116 33.28 -41.18 4.55
N ILE A 117 33.32 -41.35 5.87
CA ILE A 117 32.41 -40.67 6.79
C ILE A 117 32.64 -39.17 6.68
N GLU A 118 33.88 -38.69 6.79
CA GLU A 118 34.24 -37.29 6.65
C GLU A 118 33.82 -36.72 5.29
N GLY A 119 34.15 -37.43 4.19
CA GLY A 119 33.78 -37.02 2.84
C GLY A 119 32.26 -36.92 2.65
N TYR A 120 31.49 -37.84 3.23
CA TYR A 120 30.03 -37.83 3.15
C TYR A 120 29.39 -36.76 4.06
N THR A 121 29.97 -36.50 5.25
CA THR A 121 29.61 -35.35 6.10
C THR A 121 29.83 -34.03 5.37
N LYS A 122 30.95 -33.87 4.67
CA LYS A 122 31.23 -32.69 3.84
C LYS A 122 30.31 -32.58 2.64
N ALA A 123 30.08 -33.68 1.91
CA ALA A 123 29.19 -33.68 0.75
C ALA A 123 27.73 -33.37 1.09
N SER A 124 27.31 -33.59 2.34
CA SER A 124 25.97 -33.27 2.83
C SER A 124 25.85 -31.87 3.41
N GLU A 125 26.91 -31.05 3.44
CA GLU A 125 26.83 -29.65 3.85
C GLU A 125 25.96 -28.87 2.86
N VAL A 126 25.15 -27.95 3.38
CA VAL A 126 24.32 -27.07 2.56
C VAL A 126 25.23 -26.04 1.90
N LEU A 127 25.23 -26.03 0.57
CA LEU A 127 25.87 -25.00 -0.24
C LEU A 127 24.83 -24.08 -0.87
N PRO A 128 25.19 -22.83 -1.19
CA PRO A 128 24.30 -21.91 -1.88
C PRO A 128 23.82 -22.48 -3.21
N SER A 129 22.56 -22.21 -3.57
CA SER A 129 22.08 -22.50 -4.92
C SER A 129 22.78 -21.61 -5.96
N PRO A 130 22.72 -21.94 -7.26
CA PRO A 130 23.21 -21.04 -8.30
C PRO A 130 22.60 -19.63 -8.23
N GLN A 131 21.33 -19.52 -7.81
CA GLN A 131 20.65 -18.24 -7.64
C GLN A 131 21.22 -17.45 -6.46
N ASP A 132 21.48 -18.12 -5.34
CA ASP A 132 22.08 -17.49 -4.16
C ASP A 132 23.49 -16.99 -4.47
N ALA A 133 24.28 -17.78 -5.20
CA ALA A 133 25.60 -17.38 -5.65
C ALA A 133 25.57 -16.11 -6.51
N VAL A 134 24.60 -15.99 -7.43
CA VAL A 134 24.38 -14.76 -8.21
C VAL A 134 24.01 -13.61 -7.29
N SER A 135 23.08 -13.80 -6.36
CA SER A 135 22.68 -12.76 -5.41
C SER A 135 23.82 -12.30 -4.51
N PHE A 136 24.69 -13.19 -4.05
CA PHE A 136 25.87 -12.82 -3.26
C PHE A 136 26.88 -12.00 -4.07
N LEU A 137 27.10 -12.38 -5.34
CA LEU A 137 27.98 -11.60 -6.22
C LEU A 137 27.42 -10.21 -6.54
N ALA A 138 26.10 -10.08 -6.51
CA ALA A 138 25.35 -8.88 -6.84
C ALA A 138 25.25 -7.91 -5.65
N HIS A 139 24.87 -8.37 -4.47
CA HIS A 139 24.62 -7.49 -3.30
C HIS A 139 25.87 -7.14 -2.49
N GLU A 140 27.04 -7.07 -3.12
CA GLU A 140 28.30 -6.57 -2.51
C GLU A 140 28.74 -7.33 -1.23
N VAL A 141 28.24 -8.55 -0.99
CA VAL A 141 28.45 -9.28 0.28
C VAL A 141 29.89 -9.80 0.46
N PHE A 142 30.64 -9.83 -0.63
CA PHE A 142 32.06 -10.20 -0.68
C PHE A 142 33.00 -9.00 -0.60
N GLU A 143 32.50 -7.77 -0.74
CA GLU A 143 33.32 -6.56 -0.77
C GLU A 143 33.51 -6.00 0.64
N PRO A 144 34.72 -6.07 1.22
CA PRO A 144 34.93 -5.70 2.63
C PRO A 144 34.56 -4.24 2.94
N GLU A 145 34.83 -3.32 2.01
CA GLU A 145 34.51 -1.90 2.16
C GLU A 145 32.99 -1.67 2.24
N MET A 146 32.19 -2.44 1.49
CA MET A 146 30.73 -2.34 1.49
C MET A 146 30.15 -3.00 2.75
N VAL A 147 30.68 -4.16 3.15
CA VAL A 147 30.30 -4.85 4.40
C VAL A 147 30.52 -3.92 5.60
N GLU A 148 31.65 -3.21 5.65
CA GLU A 148 31.96 -2.24 6.70
C GLU A 148 31.07 -0.98 6.60
N LYS A 149 30.97 -0.35 5.42
CA LYS A 149 30.18 0.87 5.19
C LYS A 149 28.72 0.70 5.58
N TYR A 150 28.11 -0.42 5.22
CA TYR A 150 26.69 -0.70 5.51
C TYR A 150 26.47 -1.55 6.76
N ASN A 151 27.54 -1.93 7.47
CA ASN A 151 27.48 -2.79 8.65
C ASN A 151 26.70 -4.10 8.40
N LEU A 152 26.98 -4.79 7.30
CA LEU A 152 26.22 -5.98 6.86
C LEU A 152 26.39 -7.19 7.79
N ASP A 153 27.46 -7.23 8.60
CA ASP A 153 27.65 -8.21 9.69
C ASP A 153 26.96 -7.77 11.00
N GLY A 154 26.22 -6.67 11.01
CA GLY A 154 25.50 -6.16 12.16
C GLY A 154 24.60 -7.23 12.80
N GLU A 155 24.54 -7.25 14.13
CA GLU A 155 23.72 -8.16 14.93
C GLU A 155 24.04 -9.68 14.79
N TRP A 156 25.00 -10.07 13.94
CA TRP A 156 25.37 -11.48 13.73
C TRP A 156 25.73 -12.23 15.02
N ASP A 157 26.41 -11.54 15.95
CA ASP A 157 26.82 -12.12 17.22
C ASP A 157 25.67 -12.23 18.24
N ASN A 158 24.55 -11.53 18.01
CA ASN A 158 23.41 -11.50 18.92
C ASN A 158 22.36 -12.58 18.63
N VAL A 159 22.48 -13.29 17.51
CA VAL A 159 21.53 -14.32 17.10
C VAL A 159 22.03 -15.73 17.38
N ASP A 160 21.09 -16.63 17.68
CA ASP A 160 21.36 -18.07 17.78
C ASP A 160 21.61 -18.65 16.39
N LYS A 161 22.84 -19.09 16.16
CA LYS A 161 23.34 -19.68 14.90
C LYS A 161 23.20 -21.21 14.87
N SER A 162 22.72 -21.82 15.95
CA SER A 162 22.59 -23.27 16.08
C SER A 162 21.71 -23.89 14.99
N ILE A 163 20.71 -23.14 14.51
CA ILE A 163 19.81 -23.57 13.44
C ILE A 163 20.56 -23.86 12.13
N PHE A 164 21.57 -23.06 11.78
CA PHE A 164 22.37 -23.27 10.57
C PHE A 164 23.17 -24.57 10.66
N SER A 165 23.83 -24.81 11.80
CA SER A 165 24.57 -26.05 12.03
C SER A 165 23.66 -27.29 12.01
N THR A 166 22.43 -27.16 12.51
CA THR A 166 21.44 -28.23 12.60
C THR A 166 20.95 -28.70 11.22
N ILE A 167 20.85 -27.79 10.25
CA ILE A 167 20.52 -28.11 8.86
C ILE A 167 21.76 -28.48 8.02
N GLY A 168 22.96 -28.40 8.61
CA GLY A 168 24.22 -28.68 7.92
C GLY A 168 24.78 -27.54 7.10
N MET A 169 24.37 -26.30 7.37
CA MET A 169 24.92 -25.11 6.73
C MET A 169 26.20 -24.66 7.47
N PRO A 170 27.36 -24.59 6.78
CA PRO A 170 28.58 -24.03 7.34
C PRO A 170 28.42 -22.57 7.77
N GLU A 171 29.14 -22.14 8.81
CA GLU A 171 28.99 -20.78 9.37
C GLU A 171 29.37 -19.67 8.39
N ASP A 172 30.40 -19.90 7.57
CA ASP A 172 30.82 -18.98 6.51
C ASP A 172 29.73 -18.81 5.44
N ILE A 173 29.06 -19.90 5.05
CA ILE A 173 27.89 -19.85 4.16
C ILE A 173 26.72 -19.11 4.83
N ALA A 174 26.41 -19.43 6.09
CA ALA A 174 25.35 -18.76 6.83
C ALA A 174 25.59 -17.24 6.95
N ARG A 175 26.85 -16.82 7.11
CA ARG A 175 27.23 -15.40 7.14
C ARG A 175 27.01 -14.70 5.79
N LEU A 176 27.18 -15.39 4.66
CA LEU A 176 26.85 -14.80 3.34
C LEU A 176 25.35 -14.55 3.20
N TYR A 177 24.52 -15.53 3.60
CA TYR A 177 23.07 -15.33 3.66
C TYR A 177 22.70 -14.19 4.60
N TRP A 178 23.38 -14.05 5.73
CA TRP A 178 23.19 -12.91 6.63
C TRP A 178 23.53 -11.58 5.94
N ARG A 179 24.68 -11.43 5.31
CA ARG A 179 25.00 -10.17 4.62
C ARG A 179 23.99 -9.82 3.53
N ASN A 180 23.37 -10.82 2.91
CA ASN A 180 22.36 -10.68 1.86
C ASN A 180 20.92 -10.46 2.38
N HIS A 181 20.62 -10.68 3.67
CA HIS A 181 19.24 -10.71 4.16
C HIS A 181 18.61 -9.33 4.37
N TRP A 182 19.44 -8.28 4.43
CA TRP A 182 19.01 -6.94 4.82
C TRP A 182 18.00 -6.34 3.82
N GLN A 183 17.01 -5.64 4.36
CA GLN A 183 16.13 -4.81 3.56
C GLN A 183 16.73 -3.41 3.43
N HIS A 184 17.04 -3.00 2.20
CA HIS A 184 17.60 -1.69 1.93
C HIS A 184 16.51 -0.62 1.77
N PRO A 185 16.79 0.66 2.08
CA PRO A 185 15.85 1.76 1.87
C PRO A 185 15.42 1.83 0.40
N SER A 186 14.16 2.20 0.15
CA SER A 186 13.65 2.44 -1.20
C SER A 186 14.33 3.62 -1.89
N PHE A 187 14.23 3.67 -3.24
CA PHE A 187 14.70 4.81 -4.02
C PHE A 187 14.15 6.14 -3.51
N THR A 188 12.85 6.24 -3.18
CA THR A 188 12.22 7.45 -2.64
C THR A 188 12.84 7.90 -1.32
N GLN A 189 13.17 6.96 -0.43
CA GLN A 189 13.81 7.29 0.85
C GLN A 189 15.24 7.79 0.63
N MET A 190 15.97 7.17 -0.30
CA MET A 190 17.34 7.56 -0.63
C MET A 190 17.42 8.92 -1.34
N THR A 191 16.51 9.20 -2.27
CA THR A 191 16.44 10.53 -2.92
C THR A 191 16.07 11.63 -1.93
N GLU A 192 15.16 11.36 -0.99
CA GLU A 192 14.81 12.32 0.06
C GLU A 192 15.98 12.56 1.02
N ALA A 193 16.69 11.50 1.44
CA ALA A 193 17.89 11.64 2.25
C ALA A 193 18.95 12.50 1.53
N ARG A 194 19.12 12.30 0.22
CA ARG A 194 20.05 13.07 -0.59
C ARG A 194 19.63 14.53 -0.75
N ARG A 195 18.35 14.82 -1.03
CA ARG A 195 17.79 16.19 -1.12
C ARG A 195 17.96 16.96 0.18
N ARG A 196 17.83 16.27 1.32
CA ARG A 196 18.09 16.81 2.66
C ARG A 196 19.56 16.90 3.03
N GLN A 197 20.46 16.52 2.11
CA GLN A 197 21.91 16.56 2.31
C GLN A 197 22.40 15.68 3.46
N LEU A 198 21.66 14.61 3.78
CA LEU A 198 22.06 13.62 4.80
C LEU A 198 23.06 12.60 4.26
N ILE A 199 23.11 12.44 2.93
CA ILE A 199 24.05 11.60 2.19
C ILE A 199 24.61 12.38 1.00
N THR A 200 25.72 11.91 0.46
CA THR A 200 26.36 12.48 -0.73
C THR A 200 25.85 11.84 -2.03
N ASP A 201 26.23 12.40 -3.18
CA ASP A 201 25.98 11.79 -4.49
C ASP A 201 26.71 10.45 -4.66
N GLU A 202 27.90 10.33 -4.07
CA GLU A 202 28.68 9.09 -4.04
C GLU A 202 27.97 8.01 -3.21
N ASP A 203 27.41 8.37 -2.06
CA ASP A 203 26.65 7.44 -1.22
C ASP A 203 25.40 6.91 -1.93
N LEU A 204 24.68 7.79 -2.65
CA LEU A 204 23.53 7.38 -3.46
C LEU A 204 23.96 6.48 -4.63
N TYR A 205 25.12 6.78 -5.24
CA TYR A 205 25.65 5.96 -6.32
C TYR A 205 26.09 4.57 -5.86
N ASP A 206 26.72 4.46 -4.68
CA ASP A 206 27.07 3.19 -4.06
C ASP A 206 25.83 2.39 -3.67
N TRP A 207 24.79 3.06 -3.17
CA TRP A 207 23.51 2.40 -2.88
C TRP A 207 22.91 1.76 -4.13
N PHE A 208 23.01 2.38 -5.31
CA PHE A 208 22.56 1.74 -6.56
C PHE A 208 23.32 0.45 -6.91
N LYS A 209 24.57 0.29 -6.47
CA LYS A 209 25.31 -0.97 -6.60
C LYS A 209 24.72 -1.99 -5.64
N LEU A 210 24.60 -1.62 -4.36
CA LEU A 210 24.07 -2.50 -3.31
C LEU A 210 22.70 -3.10 -3.64
N VAL A 211 21.81 -2.32 -4.27
CA VAL A 211 20.46 -2.77 -4.67
C VAL A 211 20.34 -3.15 -6.15
N GLU A 212 21.46 -3.35 -6.84
CA GLU A 212 21.52 -3.91 -8.19
C GLU A 212 20.77 -3.12 -9.27
N ILE A 213 20.79 -1.79 -9.17
CA ILE A 213 20.29 -0.94 -10.26
C ILE A 213 21.32 -0.94 -11.41
N PRO A 214 20.92 -1.29 -12.65
CA PRO A 214 21.83 -1.30 -13.80
C PRO A 214 22.48 0.06 -14.05
N THR A 215 23.75 0.04 -14.45
CA THR A 215 24.59 1.25 -14.64
C THR A 215 23.99 2.27 -15.61
N PHE A 216 23.21 1.82 -16.61
CA PHE A 216 22.49 2.69 -17.53
C PHE A 216 21.48 3.62 -16.83
N TRP A 217 20.77 3.12 -15.82
CA TRP A 217 19.70 3.87 -15.14
C TRP A 217 20.22 4.83 -14.09
N ARG A 218 21.39 4.53 -13.48
CA ARG A 218 21.97 5.32 -12.38
C ARG A 218 22.06 6.83 -12.68
N PRO A 219 22.67 7.29 -13.80
CA PRO A 219 22.74 8.73 -14.09
C PRO A 219 21.36 9.36 -14.29
N LEU A 220 20.42 8.64 -14.93
CA LEU A 220 19.05 9.14 -15.15
C LEU A 220 18.29 9.31 -13.82
N LEU A 221 18.45 8.36 -12.91
CA LEU A 221 17.86 8.41 -11.58
C LEU A 221 18.50 9.50 -10.71
N MET A 222 19.80 9.76 -10.87
CA MET A 222 20.49 10.89 -10.20
C MET A 222 19.93 12.24 -10.65
N ASP A 223 19.66 12.43 -11.94
CA ASP A 223 19.06 13.67 -12.43
C ASP A 223 17.59 13.83 -11.98
N LEU A 224 16.86 12.71 -11.92
CA LEU A 224 15.45 12.67 -11.51
C LEU A 224 15.25 13.09 -10.05
N ILE A 225 16.29 13.08 -9.22
CA ILE A 225 16.15 13.48 -7.81
C ILE A 225 15.83 14.97 -7.69
N TRP A 226 16.03 15.82 -8.68
CA TRP A 226 15.79 17.25 -8.53
C TRP A 226 14.39 17.64 -8.97
N GLU A 227 13.73 18.45 -8.15
CA GLU A 227 12.37 18.93 -8.43
C GLU A 227 12.40 20.00 -9.53
N THR A 228 11.35 20.00 -10.36
CA THR A 228 11.09 21.07 -11.31
C THR A 228 10.20 22.14 -10.67
N PRO A 229 10.43 23.45 -10.92
CA PRO A 229 9.58 24.52 -10.38
C PRO A 229 8.10 24.28 -10.69
N THR A 230 7.19 24.58 -9.76
CA THR A 230 5.76 24.31 -9.98
C THR A 230 5.21 25.13 -11.16
N ARG A 231 4.12 24.67 -11.79
CA ARG A 231 3.44 25.41 -12.87
C ARG A 231 3.00 26.83 -12.46
N VAL A 232 2.76 27.05 -11.17
CA VAL A 232 2.44 28.37 -10.63
C VAL A 232 3.69 29.24 -10.60
N ASP A 233 4.81 28.71 -10.12
CA ASP A 233 6.06 29.46 -10.04
C ASP A 233 6.66 29.72 -11.43
N ILE A 234 6.59 28.76 -12.35
CA ILE A 234 6.93 28.94 -13.76
C ILE A 234 6.18 30.14 -14.36
N ARG A 235 4.89 30.25 -14.10
CA ARG A 235 4.07 31.36 -14.59
C ARG A 235 4.43 32.68 -13.92
N ARG A 236 4.73 32.69 -12.62
CA ARG A 236 5.23 33.88 -11.92
C ARG A 236 6.57 34.34 -12.49
N PHE A 237 7.47 33.41 -12.80
CA PHE A 237 8.76 33.72 -13.40
C PHE A 237 8.57 34.40 -14.77
N TRP A 238 7.64 33.88 -15.57
CA TRP A 238 7.25 34.50 -16.85
C TRP A 238 6.64 35.89 -16.66
N ASP A 239 5.65 36.03 -15.78
CA ASP A 239 4.95 37.29 -15.48
C ASP A 239 5.92 38.40 -15.01
N MET A 240 6.93 38.04 -14.21
CA MET A 240 7.96 38.96 -13.77
C MET A 240 9.09 39.19 -14.80
N GLY A 241 9.04 38.54 -15.97
CA GLY A 241 10.08 38.65 -16.99
C GLY A 241 11.44 38.08 -16.59
N THR A 242 11.47 37.15 -15.63
CA THR A 242 12.73 36.55 -15.13
C THR A 242 13.21 35.35 -15.95
N ILE A 243 12.39 34.86 -16.89
CA ILE A 243 12.72 33.77 -17.81
C ILE A 243 12.31 34.14 -19.24
N THR A 244 12.98 33.55 -20.22
CA THR A 244 12.64 33.68 -21.65
C THR A 244 11.59 32.64 -22.07
N GLU A 245 11.07 32.75 -23.30
CA GLU A 245 10.11 31.77 -23.82
C GLU A 245 10.77 30.40 -24.03
N GLU A 246 12.04 30.37 -24.41
CA GLU A 246 12.84 29.14 -24.51
C GLU A 246 12.90 28.44 -23.14
N ARG A 247 13.21 29.20 -22.07
CA ARG A 247 13.26 28.65 -20.73
C ARG A 247 11.88 28.24 -20.21
N LEU A 248 10.82 28.97 -20.57
CA LEU A 248 9.44 28.59 -20.25
C LEU A 248 9.08 27.24 -20.88
N ARG A 249 9.46 27.04 -22.15
CA ARG A 249 9.25 25.80 -22.89
C ARG A 249 10.02 24.63 -22.28
N GLU A 250 11.30 24.81 -21.97
CA GLU A 250 12.10 23.80 -21.27
C GLU A 250 11.45 23.35 -19.96
N LEU A 251 10.97 24.30 -19.15
CA LEU A 251 10.35 23.97 -17.86
C LEU A 251 9.03 23.20 -18.04
N TYR A 252 8.18 23.60 -18.99
CA TYR A 252 6.96 22.83 -19.27
C TYR A 252 7.25 21.45 -19.88
N THR A 253 8.28 21.32 -20.71
CA THR A 253 8.73 20.01 -21.20
C THR A 253 9.23 19.13 -20.06
N ALA A 254 9.95 19.69 -19.08
CA ALA A 254 10.40 18.95 -17.89
C ALA A 254 9.23 18.48 -16.99
N HIS A 255 8.08 19.15 -17.05
CA HIS A 255 6.81 18.68 -16.46
C HIS A 255 6.11 17.57 -17.27
N GLY A 256 6.68 17.18 -18.41
CA GLY A 256 6.12 16.17 -19.30
C GLY A 256 5.12 16.70 -20.34
N TYR A 257 4.97 18.03 -20.48
CA TYR A 257 4.16 18.59 -21.56
C TYR A 257 4.88 18.48 -22.90
N LYS A 258 4.16 18.03 -23.93
CA LYS A 258 4.68 17.81 -25.27
C LYS A 258 3.65 18.16 -26.34
N ASP A 259 4.12 18.28 -27.58
CA ASP A 259 3.30 18.48 -28.76
C ASP A 259 2.33 19.67 -28.58
N GLN A 260 1.07 19.52 -29.03
CA GLN A 260 0.07 20.57 -28.92
C GLN A 260 -0.18 21.02 -27.47
N ASN A 261 -0.10 20.10 -26.49
CA ASN A 261 -0.28 20.48 -25.10
C ASN A 261 0.81 21.45 -24.65
N LEU A 262 2.05 21.27 -25.10
CA LEU A 262 3.13 22.22 -24.81
C LEU A 262 2.82 23.59 -25.41
N GLU A 263 2.44 23.65 -26.68
CA GLU A 263 2.08 24.91 -27.34
C GLU A 263 0.90 25.61 -26.64
N ASP A 264 -0.12 24.84 -26.24
CA ASP A 264 -1.29 25.36 -25.52
C ASP A 264 -0.90 25.95 -24.16
N TYR A 265 -0.02 25.29 -23.40
CA TYR A 265 0.48 25.82 -22.12
C TYR A 265 1.32 27.07 -22.29
N ILE A 266 2.14 27.15 -23.34
CA ILE A 266 2.93 28.34 -23.67
C ILE A 266 2.01 29.50 -23.99
N LEU A 267 1.11 29.32 -24.97
CA LEU A 267 0.16 30.36 -25.37
C LEU A 267 -0.71 30.80 -24.19
N TRP A 268 -1.24 29.85 -23.43
CA TRP A 268 -2.06 30.16 -22.27
C TRP A 268 -1.30 30.98 -21.24
N THR A 269 -0.05 30.63 -20.94
CA THR A 269 0.76 31.35 -19.94
C THR A 269 1.03 32.79 -20.36
N LYS A 270 1.42 32.99 -21.63
CA LYS A 270 1.67 34.30 -22.24
C LYS A 270 0.44 35.21 -22.15
N ILE A 271 -0.71 34.67 -22.54
CA ILE A 271 -1.98 35.41 -22.56
C ILE A 271 -2.51 35.65 -21.14
N TYR A 272 -2.51 34.62 -20.29
CA TYR A 272 -3.07 34.70 -18.93
C TYR A 272 -2.36 35.76 -18.08
N THR A 273 -1.05 35.89 -18.24
CA THR A 273 -0.21 36.85 -17.51
C THR A 273 -0.34 38.26 -18.06
N SER A 274 -0.31 38.42 -19.39
CA SER A 274 -0.36 39.74 -20.03
C SER A 274 -1.75 40.38 -20.04
N PHE A 275 -2.82 39.56 -20.11
CA PHE A 275 -4.18 40.06 -20.31
C PHE A 275 -4.67 41.03 -19.21
N PRO A 276 -4.48 40.78 -17.90
CA PRO A 276 -4.86 41.73 -16.86
C PRO A 276 -4.23 43.12 -17.02
N ASP A 277 -2.93 43.20 -17.36
CA ASP A 277 -2.24 44.48 -17.60
C ASP A 277 -2.77 45.16 -18.85
N LEU A 278 -2.92 44.44 -19.96
CA LEU A 278 -3.52 44.98 -21.20
C LEU A 278 -4.90 45.59 -20.93
N ILE A 279 -5.73 44.91 -20.13
CA ILE A 279 -7.04 45.44 -19.74
C ILE A 279 -6.92 46.68 -18.85
N ALA A 280 -5.97 46.72 -17.93
CA ALA A 280 -5.74 47.90 -17.10
C ALA A 280 -5.29 49.11 -17.95
N ARG A 281 -4.34 48.91 -18.86
CA ARG A 281 -3.86 49.92 -19.82
C ARG A 281 -4.99 50.44 -20.70
N TYR A 282 -5.85 49.55 -21.20
CA TYR A 282 -7.04 49.94 -21.97
C TYR A 282 -8.03 50.78 -21.15
N LYS A 283 -8.40 50.31 -19.95
CA LYS A 283 -9.34 51.03 -19.07
C LYS A 283 -8.83 52.42 -18.65
N ASN A 284 -7.52 52.59 -18.56
CA ASN A 284 -6.88 53.87 -18.30
C ASN A 284 -6.73 54.76 -19.54
N GLY A 285 -7.13 54.28 -20.73
CA GLY A 285 -7.01 54.99 -21.99
C GLY A 285 -5.59 55.10 -22.54
N TRP A 286 -4.65 54.28 -22.04
CA TRP A 286 -3.25 54.27 -22.50
C TRP A 286 -3.06 53.52 -23.81
N ILE A 287 -3.95 52.56 -24.10
CA ILE A 287 -4.01 51.83 -25.37
C ILE A 287 -5.47 51.76 -25.84
N ASN A 288 -5.66 51.63 -27.15
CA ASN A 288 -6.99 51.44 -27.76
C ASN A 288 -7.29 49.94 -27.99
N LYS A 289 -8.48 49.64 -28.52
CA LYS A 289 -8.91 48.27 -28.81
C LYS A 289 -7.95 47.56 -29.77
N GLU A 290 -7.54 48.27 -30.82
CA GLU A 290 -6.68 47.74 -31.87
C GLU A 290 -5.31 47.32 -31.32
N ALA A 291 -4.72 48.14 -30.44
CA ALA A 291 -3.47 47.83 -29.76
C ALA A 291 -3.60 46.62 -28.81
N VAL A 292 -4.75 46.44 -28.13
CA VAL A 292 -4.98 45.23 -27.31
C VAL A 292 -4.99 43.98 -28.20
N ILE A 293 -5.65 44.03 -29.36
CA ILE A 293 -5.72 42.91 -30.29
C ILE A 293 -4.33 42.60 -30.87
N GLU A 294 -3.59 43.62 -31.29
CA GLU A 294 -2.22 43.48 -31.82
C GLU A 294 -1.26 42.85 -30.81
N GLU A 295 -1.32 43.26 -29.53
CA GLU A 295 -0.50 42.67 -28.46
C GLU A 295 -0.86 41.19 -28.23
N LEU A 296 -2.16 40.84 -28.22
CA LEU A 296 -2.59 39.44 -28.08
C LEU A 296 -2.14 38.57 -29.27
N GLU A 297 -2.18 39.12 -30.48
CA GLU A 297 -1.65 38.46 -31.68
C GLU A 297 -0.13 38.28 -31.60
N GLY A 298 0.59 39.30 -31.12
CA GLY A 298 2.04 39.23 -30.88
C GLY A 298 2.44 38.18 -29.85
N LEU A 299 1.56 37.86 -28.89
CA LEU A 299 1.74 36.77 -27.94
C LEU A 299 1.43 35.37 -28.53
N GLY A 300 0.94 35.31 -29.77
CA GLY A 300 0.69 34.07 -30.51
C GLY A 300 -0.79 33.67 -30.58
N MET A 301 -1.72 34.51 -30.12
CA MET A 301 -3.15 34.23 -30.28
C MET A 301 -3.57 34.47 -31.74
N SER A 302 -4.44 33.62 -32.30
CA SER A 302 -4.99 33.89 -33.63
C SER A 302 -5.85 35.16 -33.64
N SER A 303 -5.84 35.90 -34.74
CA SER A 303 -6.58 37.17 -34.87
C SER A 303 -8.07 37.02 -34.57
N ASP A 304 -8.69 35.95 -35.08
CA ASP A 304 -10.11 35.68 -34.84
C ASP A 304 -10.38 35.40 -33.36
N ARG A 305 -9.49 34.66 -32.69
CA ARG A 305 -9.62 34.37 -31.26
C ARG A 305 -9.39 35.60 -30.39
N ALA A 306 -8.44 36.47 -30.77
CA ALA A 306 -8.19 37.74 -30.08
C ALA A 306 -9.42 38.67 -30.13
N ARG A 307 -10.06 38.76 -31.31
CA ARG A 307 -11.32 39.51 -31.47
C ARG A 307 -12.47 38.89 -30.67
N GLU A 308 -12.61 37.56 -30.70
CA GLU A 308 -13.65 36.88 -29.92
C GLU A 308 -13.44 37.06 -28.40
N LEU A 309 -12.20 36.96 -27.93
CA LEU A 309 -11.85 37.19 -26.53
C LEU A 309 -12.19 38.63 -26.11
N TRP A 310 -11.93 39.60 -26.98
CA TRP A 310 -12.33 40.98 -26.75
C TRP A 310 -13.85 41.11 -26.59
N GLU A 311 -14.63 40.61 -27.57
CA GLU A 311 -16.09 40.74 -27.59
C GLU A 311 -16.76 40.06 -26.38
N THR A 312 -16.23 38.90 -25.96
CA THR A 312 -16.74 38.17 -24.80
C THR A 312 -16.45 38.87 -23.48
N LYS A 313 -15.30 39.56 -23.36
CA LYS A 313 -14.91 40.29 -22.14
C LYS A 313 -15.46 41.72 -22.08
N PHE A 314 -15.71 42.32 -23.24
CA PHE A 314 -16.29 43.65 -23.39
C PHE A 314 -17.56 43.55 -24.24
N LYS A 315 -18.67 43.19 -23.60
CA LYS A 315 -20.00 43.31 -24.22
C LYS A 315 -20.16 44.73 -24.75
N LYS A 316 -20.68 44.84 -25.97
CA LYS A 316 -21.02 46.09 -26.65
C LYS A 316 -21.58 47.10 -25.63
N GLU A 317 -20.77 48.10 -25.28
CA GLU A 317 -21.27 49.22 -24.51
C GLU A 317 -22.47 49.78 -25.29
N ALA A 318 -23.64 49.77 -24.64
CA ALA A 318 -24.72 50.64 -25.08
C ALA A 318 -24.11 52.05 -25.19
N PRO A 319 -24.40 52.78 -26.28
CA PRO A 319 -23.66 53.99 -26.64
C PRO A 319 -23.50 54.88 -25.42
N ALA A 320 -22.24 55.23 -25.13
CA ALA A 320 -21.89 56.20 -24.13
C ALA A 320 -22.83 57.39 -24.28
N ARG A 321 -23.70 57.63 -23.28
CA ARG A 321 -24.50 58.84 -23.22
C ARG A 321 -23.51 59.99 -23.11
N LEU A 322 -23.19 60.58 -24.26
CA LEU A 322 -22.47 61.82 -24.36
C LEU A 322 -23.31 62.93 -23.73
N ALA A 323 -22.63 63.79 -22.99
CA ALA A 323 -23.10 64.99 -22.30
C ALA A 323 -23.71 64.81 -20.90
N LYS A 324 -23.04 65.46 -19.94
CA LYS A 324 -23.53 65.81 -18.60
C LYS A 324 -24.84 66.59 -18.72
N GLU A 325 -25.95 65.95 -18.40
CA GLU A 325 -26.82 66.43 -17.33
C GLU A 325 -26.91 65.26 -16.35
N ARG A 326 -26.41 65.44 -15.12
CA ARG A 326 -26.57 64.40 -14.09
C ARG A 326 -28.03 64.45 -13.65
N ASP A 327 -28.90 63.77 -14.38
CA ASP A 327 -30.26 63.53 -13.95
C ASP A 327 -30.21 62.82 -12.59
N LEU A 328 -30.99 63.31 -11.64
CA LEU A 328 -31.10 62.68 -10.33
C LEU A 328 -31.58 61.24 -10.53
N THR A 329 -30.91 60.27 -9.90
CA THR A 329 -31.41 58.89 -9.92
C THR A 329 -32.71 58.79 -9.12
N LEU A 330 -33.56 57.78 -9.39
CA LEU A 330 -34.78 57.53 -8.61
C LEU A 330 -34.51 57.52 -7.10
N SER A 331 -33.41 56.88 -6.67
CA SER A 331 -33.00 56.85 -5.26
C SER A 331 -32.67 58.22 -4.69
N GLN A 332 -32.05 59.11 -5.47
CA GLN A 332 -31.75 60.48 -5.04
C GLN A 332 -33.03 61.31 -4.96
N ILE A 333 -33.97 61.14 -5.89
CA ILE A 333 -35.28 61.79 -5.87
C ILE A 333 -36.07 61.35 -4.62
N PHE A 334 -36.18 60.03 -4.37
CA PHE A 334 -36.87 59.50 -3.19
C PHE A 334 -36.25 59.97 -1.87
N LYS A 335 -34.91 59.99 -1.79
CA LYS A 335 -34.21 60.52 -0.61
C LYS A 335 -34.47 62.02 -0.44
N GLY A 336 -34.51 62.78 -1.53
CA GLY A 336 -34.87 64.20 -1.51
C GLY A 336 -36.28 64.45 -0.98
N VAL A 337 -37.25 63.62 -1.37
CA VAL A 337 -38.63 63.68 -0.85
C VAL A 337 -38.69 63.30 0.63
N LYS A 338 -38.09 62.17 1.01
CA LYS A 338 -38.00 61.70 2.41
C LYS A 338 -37.30 62.67 3.36
N THR A 339 -36.45 63.55 2.84
CA THR A 339 -35.73 64.56 3.64
C THR A 339 -36.36 65.95 3.54
N GLY A 340 -37.52 66.07 2.87
CA GLY A 340 -38.24 67.33 2.68
C GLY A 340 -37.55 68.32 1.73
N LYS A 341 -36.47 67.92 1.06
CA LYS A 341 -35.68 68.77 0.15
C LYS A 341 -36.28 68.87 -1.25
N ILE A 342 -37.15 67.92 -1.62
CA ILE A 342 -37.88 67.91 -2.88
C ILE A 342 -39.37 67.76 -2.56
N GLN A 343 -40.20 68.68 -3.04
CA GLN A 343 -41.64 68.54 -2.91
C GLN A 343 -42.16 67.38 -3.77
N ARG A 344 -43.14 66.63 -3.28
CA ARG A 344 -43.64 65.39 -3.91
C ARG A 344 -44.10 65.57 -5.36
N ASN A 345 -44.82 66.66 -5.63
CA ASN A 345 -45.22 67.13 -6.96
C ASN A 345 -44.03 67.41 -7.88
N LYS A 346 -42.95 68.03 -7.36
CA LYS A 346 -41.70 68.22 -8.12
C LYS A 346 -40.97 66.89 -8.36
N ALA A 347 -41.02 65.97 -7.40
CA ALA A 347 -40.45 64.63 -7.55
C ALA A 347 -41.18 63.79 -8.59
N SER A 348 -42.51 63.88 -8.66
CA SER A 348 -43.31 63.21 -9.70
C SER A 348 -42.90 63.69 -11.10
N ALA A 349 -42.73 65.00 -11.29
CA ALA A 349 -42.24 65.55 -12.56
C ALA A 349 -40.82 65.10 -12.92
N LEU A 350 -39.91 65.02 -11.94
CA LEU A 350 -38.54 64.51 -12.14
C LEU A 350 -38.54 63.03 -12.52
N ILE A 351 -39.38 62.21 -11.88
CA ILE A 351 -39.52 60.79 -12.19
C ILE A 351 -40.13 60.61 -13.59
N SER A 352 -41.11 61.43 -13.97
CA SER A 352 -41.63 61.40 -15.34
C SER A 352 -40.61 61.84 -16.38
N GLY A 353 -39.72 62.78 -16.04
CA GLY A 353 -38.56 63.13 -16.87
C GLY A 353 -37.57 61.98 -17.09
N LEU A 354 -37.59 60.95 -16.23
CA LEU A 354 -36.81 59.72 -16.38
C LEU A 354 -37.52 58.65 -17.23
N GLY A 355 -38.69 58.96 -17.79
CA GLY A 355 -39.43 58.08 -18.70
C GLY A 355 -40.56 57.26 -18.06
N TYR A 356 -40.91 57.51 -16.81
CA TYR A 356 -42.06 56.90 -16.14
C TYR A 356 -43.34 57.70 -16.41
N ASP A 357 -44.47 57.03 -16.56
CA ASP A 357 -45.73 57.77 -16.65
C ASP A 357 -46.11 58.41 -15.29
N ARG A 358 -47.13 59.28 -15.30
CA ARG A 358 -47.53 60.02 -14.10
C ARG A 358 -48.07 59.11 -12.99
N GLN A 359 -48.78 58.05 -13.35
CA GLN A 359 -49.37 57.10 -12.40
C GLN A 359 -48.26 56.24 -11.79
N GLU A 360 -47.32 55.78 -12.61
CA GLU A 360 -46.11 55.07 -12.17
C GLU A 360 -45.26 55.94 -11.24
N ALA A 361 -45.06 57.22 -11.57
CA ALA A 361 -44.31 58.15 -10.73
C ALA A 361 -44.97 58.37 -9.36
N GLU A 362 -46.29 58.48 -9.31
CA GLU A 362 -47.05 58.62 -8.06
C GLU A 362 -46.98 57.34 -7.21
N LEU A 363 -47.16 56.17 -7.82
CA LEU A 363 -47.02 54.86 -7.17
C LEU A 363 -45.60 54.65 -6.60
N LEU A 364 -44.57 54.99 -7.37
CA LEU A 364 -43.19 54.89 -6.93
C LEU A 364 -42.91 55.81 -5.73
N LEU A 365 -43.46 57.03 -5.72
CA LEU A 365 -43.35 57.93 -4.58
C LEU A 365 -44.12 57.42 -3.36
N GLU A 366 -45.19 56.67 -3.53
CA GLU A 366 -45.96 56.07 -2.44
C GLU A 366 -45.18 54.92 -1.80
N ILE A 367 -44.67 54.00 -2.62
CA ILE A 367 -43.87 52.85 -2.16
C ILE A 367 -42.57 53.31 -1.50
N TYR A 368 -41.85 54.25 -2.14
CA TYR A 368 -40.48 54.57 -1.76
C TYR A 368 -40.32 55.87 -0.99
N ALA A 369 -41.35 56.70 -0.82
CA ALA A 369 -41.29 57.96 -0.07
C ALA A 369 -42.67 58.40 0.47
N PRO A 370 -43.37 57.61 1.31
CA PRO A 370 -44.74 57.91 1.76
C PRO A 370 -44.86 59.25 2.52
N ALA A 371 -46.06 59.85 2.52
CA ALA A 371 -46.30 61.17 3.13
C ALA A 371 -46.22 61.13 4.67
N ASP A 372 -45.60 62.15 5.27
CA ASP A 372 -45.19 62.23 6.68
C ASP A 372 -46.33 62.34 7.72
N GLU A 373 -47.61 62.18 7.36
CA GLU A 373 -48.68 62.11 8.39
C GLU A 373 -48.60 60.84 9.25
N ASP A 374 -47.89 59.79 8.81
CA ASP A 374 -47.75 58.52 9.53
C ASP A 374 -46.44 58.33 10.32
N VAL A 375 -45.59 59.35 10.44
CA VAL A 375 -44.31 59.21 11.17
C VAL A 375 -44.06 60.34 12.17
N LYS A 376 -45.04 60.59 13.05
CA LYS A 376 -44.78 61.18 14.37
C LYS A 376 -44.55 60.09 15.41
N ILE A 377 -43.41 59.44 15.38
CA ILE A 377 -42.82 58.86 16.58
C ILE A 377 -41.35 59.25 16.62
N VAL A 378 -41.03 60.03 17.65
CA VAL A 378 -39.68 60.38 18.10
C VAL A 378 -38.75 59.18 17.87
N LYS A 379 -37.71 59.33 17.04
CA LYS A 379 -36.63 58.35 16.94
C LYS A 379 -35.89 58.28 18.28
N ALA A 380 -36.45 57.54 19.24
CA ALA A 380 -35.60 56.74 20.11
C ALA A 380 -34.76 55.91 19.15
N ARG A 381 -33.44 56.12 19.11
CA ARG A 381 -32.55 55.32 18.26
C ARG A 381 -32.71 53.86 18.70
N LEU A 382 -33.50 53.10 17.95
CA LEU A 382 -33.61 51.66 18.15
C LEU A 382 -32.25 51.06 17.82
N LEU A 383 -31.82 50.10 18.63
CA LEU A 383 -30.62 49.32 18.37
C LEU A 383 -30.77 48.63 17.01
N SER A 384 -29.69 48.61 16.22
CA SER A 384 -29.73 47.88 14.96
C SER A 384 -29.82 46.38 15.22
N LYS A 385 -30.21 45.62 14.20
CA LYS A 385 -30.18 44.14 14.25
C LYS A 385 -28.81 43.58 14.65
N ALA A 386 -27.73 44.26 14.25
CA ALA A 386 -26.37 43.89 14.62
C ALA A 386 -26.07 44.18 16.10
N ASP A 387 -26.52 45.32 16.61
CA ASP A 387 -26.33 45.69 18.02
C ASP A 387 -27.15 44.79 18.95
N ILE A 388 -28.36 44.40 18.54
CA ILE A 388 -29.18 43.43 19.29
C ILE A 388 -28.49 42.06 19.34
N LYS A 389 -27.92 41.59 18.22
CA LYS A 389 -27.13 40.35 18.18
C LYS A 389 -25.88 40.45 19.08
N ALA A 390 -25.20 41.59 19.06
CA ALA A 390 -24.03 41.82 19.91
C ALA A 390 -24.38 41.82 21.40
N GLY A 391 -25.49 42.48 21.79
CA GLY A 391 -25.99 42.47 23.16
C GLY A 391 -26.47 41.10 23.63
N LEU A 392 -27.00 40.27 22.74
CA LEU A 392 -27.28 38.86 23.05
C LEU A 392 -25.97 38.10 23.32
N LYS A 393 -24.94 38.27 22.48
CA LYS A 393 -23.62 37.64 22.65
C LYS A 393 -22.95 38.01 23.98
N SER A 394 -23.06 39.28 24.40
CA SER A 394 -22.49 39.76 25.66
C SER A 394 -23.36 39.48 26.89
N ALA A 395 -24.48 38.74 26.73
CA ALA A 395 -25.47 38.48 27.78
C ALA A 395 -26.11 39.72 28.40
N GLU A 396 -26.06 40.87 27.71
CA GLU A 396 -26.76 42.10 28.10
C GLU A 396 -28.27 42.05 27.75
N PHE A 397 -28.66 41.19 26.81
CA PHE A 397 -30.06 40.92 26.48
C PHE A 397 -30.42 39.46 26.69
N THR A 398 -31.56 39.21 27.33
CA THR A 398 -32.19 37.89 27.39
C THR A 398 -32.96 37.60 26.10
N GLU A 399 -33.26 36.33 25.84
CA GLU A 399 -34.01 35.91 24.64
C GLU A 399 -35.36 36.66 24.46
N PRO A 400 -36.20 36.83 25.51
CA PRO A 400 -37.41 37.64 25.40
C PRO A 400 -37.14 39.11 25.05
N GLN A 401 -36.07 39.70 25.59
CA GLN A 401 -35.69 41.08 25.30
C GLN A 401 -35.19 41.26 23.86
N VAL A 402 -34.53 40.24 23.31
CA VAL A 402 -34.15 40.23 21.89
C VAL A 402 -35.39 40.21 21.01
N ILE A 403 -36.39 39.38 21.32
CA ILE A 403 -37.65 39.33 20.57
C ILE A 403 -38.37 40.68 20.64
N GLU A 404 -38.53 41.27 21.83
CA GLU A 404 -39.16 42.57 22.03
C GLU A 404 -38.48 43.67 21.18
N ARG A 405 -37.14 43.68 21.17
CA ARG A 405 -36.37 44.66 20.39
C ARG A 405 -36.46 44.42 18.88
N LEU A 406 -36.55 43.18 18.43
CA LEU A 406 -36.78 42.85 17.02
C LEU A 406 -38.20 43.23 16.58
N LEU A 407 -39.22 43.07 17.44
CA LEU A 407 -40.57 43.56 17.19
C LEU A 407 -40.60 45.09 17.05
N LEU A 408 -39.83 45.83 17.86
CA LEU A 408 -39.69 47.29 17.72
C LEU A 408 -39.04 47.70 16.40
N LEU A 409 -38.21 46.84 15.80
CA LEU A 409 -37.68 47.01 14.44
C LEU A 409 -38.69 46.61 13.33
N ARG A 410 -39.94 46.32 13.70
CA ARG A 410 -41.04 45.90 12.82
C ARG A 410 -40.88 44.53 12.17
N TYR A 411 -40.14 43.61 12.80
CA TYR A 411 -40.25 42.17 12.45
C TYR A 411 -41.56 41.60 13.01
N THR A 412 -42.14 40.62 12.33
CA THR A 412 -43.29 39.86 12.86
C THR A 412 -42.84 39.00 14.05
N PRO A 413 -43.77 38.54 14.91
CA PRO A 413 -43.44 37.59 15.98
C PRO A 413 -42.72 36.34 15.47
N GLU A 414 -43.15 35.80 14.33
CA GLU A 414 -42.57 34.63 13.70
C GLU A 414 -41.14 34.91 13.19
N ASP A 415 -40.94 36.05 12.53
CA ASP A 415 -39.61 36.45 12.04
C ASP A 415 -38.66 36.80 13.18
N ALA A 416 -39.15 37.43 14.25
CA ALA A 416 -38.34 37.75 15.43
C ALA A 416 -37.83 36.47 16.12
N ASN A 417 -38.68 35.46 16.26
CA ASN A 417 -38.28 34.14 16.77
C ASN A 417 -37.30 33.43 15.82
N THR A 418 -37.54 33.51 14.51
CA THR A 418 -36.63 32.95 13.51
C THR A 418 -35.25 33.62 13.57
N LEU A 419 -35.22 34.94 13.70
CA LEU A 419 -33.98 35.71 13.84
C LEU A 419 -33.25 35.41 15.15
N LEU A 420 -33.96 35.24 16.26
CA LEU A 420 -33.38 34.79 17.51
C LEU A 420 -32.73 33.40 17.34
N SER A 421 -33.40 32.46 16.66
CA SER A 421 -32.84 31.13 16.37
C SER A 421 -31.55 31.22 15.54
N ILE A 422 -31.55 32.05 14.48
CA ILE A 422 -30.36 32.30 13.65
C ILE A 422 -29.25 32.94 14.48
N PHE A 423 -29.56 33.89 15.36
CA PHE A 423 -28.55 34.50 16.23
C PHE A 423 -27.93 33.47 17.16
N LYS A 424 -28.75 32.63 17.79
CA LYS A 424 -28.27 31.55 18.67
C LYS A 424 -27.37 30.59 17.91
N ALA A 425 -27.79 30.11 16.73
CA ALA A 425 -27.00 29.20 15.90
C ALA A 425 -25.65 29.80 15.44
N VAL A 426 -25.56 31.12 15.27
CA VAL A 426 -24.29 31.77 14.88
C VAL A 426 -23.42 32.13 16.08
N LEU A 427 -24.00 32.49 17.23
CA LEU A 427 -23.28 32.96 18.42
C LEU A 427 -22.82 31.83 19.32
N TRP A 428 -23.72 30.88 19.54
CA TRP A 428 -23.47 29.59 20.18
C TRP A 428 -23.87 28.54 19.16
N PRO A 429 -23.11 28.40 18.07
CA PRO A 429 -23.23 27.19 17.27
C PRO A 429 -23.19 26.05 18.26
N ALA A 430 -24.18 25.15 18.18
CA ALA A 430 -24.20 23.97 19.02
C ALA A 430 -22.76 23.47 19.07
N GLU A 431 -22.25 23.25 20.29
CA GLU A 431 -21.02 22.52 20.48
C GLU A 431 -21.28 21.17 19.83
N ASN A 432 -21.00 21.12 18.54
CA ASN A 432 -20.82 19.88 17.86
C ASN A 432 -19.57 19.38 18.58
N GLU A 433 -19.78 18.49 19.55
CA GLU A 433 -19.39 17.11 19.31
C GLU A 433 -19.63 16.80 17.83
N LYS A 434 -18.74 17.32 16.98
CA LYS A 434 -18.18 16.47 15.97
C LYS A 434 -17.51 15.43 16.84
N GLU A 435 -18.21 14.33 17.10
CA GLU A 435 -17.57 13.06 16.80
C GLU A 435 -16.95 13.29 15.43
N ARG A 436 -15.66 13.65 15.43
CA ARG A 436 -14.86 13.55 14.23
C ARG A 436 -14.96 12.07 13.96
N ALA A 437 -15.82 11.68 13.02
CA ALA A 437 -15.80 10.34 12.49
C ALA A 437 -14.33 10.02 12.24
N LEU A 438 -13.85 8.95 12.88
CA LEU A 438 -12.46 8.56 12.82
C LEU A 438 -12.05 8.57 11.34
N SER A 439 -10.94 9.22 11.01
CA SER A 439 -10.50 9.18 9.62
C SER A 439 -10.14 7.74 9.26
N ARG A 440 -10.10 7.39 7.97
CA ARG A 440 -9.62 6.07 7.52
C ARG A 440 -8.30 5.69 8.20
N ALA A 441 -7.39 6.66 8.38
CA ALA A 441 -6.11 6.42 9.03
C ALA A 441 -6.25 6.15 10.54
N ASP A 442 -7.16 6.85 11.22
CA ASP A 442 -7.42 6.67 12.65
C ASP A 442 -8.12 5.34 12.93
N ILE A 443 -9.05 4.90 12.05
CA ILE A 443 -9.70 3.59 12.14
C ILE A 443 -8.65 2.48 12.01
N ILE A 444 -7.81 2.54 10.97
CA ILE A 444 -6.76 1.54 10.73
C ILE A 444 -5.75 1.53 11.89
N ALA A 445 -5.36 2.72 12.40
CA ALA A 445 -4.46 2.83 13.54
C ALA A 445 -5.08 2.29 14.84
N GLY A 446 -6.38 2.54 15.05
CA GLY A 446 -7.15 2.01 16.18
C GLY A 446 -7.22 0.49 16.17
N VAL A 447 -7.43 -0.12 15.01
CA VAL A 447 -7.40 -1.59 14.85
C VAL A 447 -5.99 -2.13 15.13
N LYS A 448 -4.95 -1.53 14.54
CA LYS A 448 -3.54 -1.94 14.77
C LYS A 448 -3.11 -1.81 16.25
N ALA A 449 -3.65 -0.83 16.97
CA ALA A 449 -3.38 -0.61 18.38
C ALA A 449 -4.26 -1.49 19.31
N GLY A 450 -5.14 -2.33 18.76
CA GLY A 450 -6.08 -3.15 19.53
C GLY A 450 -7.18 -2.35 20.25
N LEU A 451 -7.36 -1.08 19.89
CA LEU A 451 -8.37 -0.17 20.44
C LEU A 451 -9.72 -0.32 19.75
N LEU A 452 -9.74 -0.88 18.54
CA LEU A 452 -10.92 -1.32 17.81
C LEU A 452 -10.74 -2.79 17.42
N SER A 453 -11.79 -3.59 17.54
CA SER A 453 -11.77 -4.93 16.94
C SER A 453 -11.76 -4.85 15.42
N ASN A 454 -11.25 -5.89 14.76
CA ASN A 454 -11.25 -6.02 13.31
C ASN A 454 -12.65 -5.82 12.68
N LYS A 455 -13.69 -6.32 13.35
CA LYS A 455 -15.08 -6.17 12.93
C LYS A 455 -15.59 -4.73 13.08
N GLU A 456 -15.21 -4.04 14.16
CA GLU A 456 -15.56 -2.64 14.38
C GLU A 456 -14.89 -1.74 13.35
N GLY A 457 -13.58 -1.95 13.10
CA GLY A 457 -12.86 -1.22 12.06
C GLY A 457 -13.44 -1.43 10.65
N TYR A 458 -13.84 -2.66 10.32
CA TYR A 458 -14.47 -2.98 9.04
C TYR A 458 -15.81 -2.27 8.87
N ASN A 459 -16.68 -2.34 9.88
CA ASN A 459 -17.98 -1.67 9.84
C ASN A 459 -17.82 -0.14 9.76
N SER A 460 -16.87 0.45 10.48
CA SER A 460 -16.59 1.89 10.39
C SER A 460 -16.10 2.31 9.00
N LEU A 461 -15.34 1.47 8.29
CA LEU A 461 -14.94 1.73 6.91
C LEU A 461 -16.12 1.62 5.93
N LEU A 462 -17.04 0.67 6.13
CA LEU A 462 -18.27 0.60 5.33
C LEU A 462 -19.17 1.82 5.52
N GLU A 463 -19.33 2.27 6.76
CA GLU A 463 -20.09 3.48 7.10
C GLU A 463 -19.46 4.74 6.48
N MET A 464 -18.15 4.76 6.29
CA MET A 464 -17.43 5.80 5.54
C MET A 464 -17.62 5.73 4.02
N GLY A 465 -18.31 4.71 3.50
CA GLY A 465 -18.61 4.54 2.09
C GLY A 465 -17.56 3.75 1.29
N TYR A 466 -16.65 3.04 1.96
CA TYR A 466 -15.80 2.06 1.28
C TYR A 466 -16.64 0.84 0.89
N SER A 467 -16.38 0.26 -0.29
CA SER A 467 -16.99 -1.02 -0.65
C SER A 467 -16.48 -2.13 0.28
N PRO A 468 -17.23 -3.23 0.47
CA PRO A 468 -16.80 -4.39 1.25
C PRO A 468 -15.37 -4.83 0.96
N GLU A 469 -15.03 -4.95 -0.32
CA GLU A 469 -13.74 -5.42 -0.81
C GLU A 469 -12.62 -4.41 -0.50
N ASN A 470 -12.93 -3.11 -0.57
CA ASN A 470 -11.97 -2.05 -0.25
C ASN A 470 -11.75 -1.91 1.27
N ALA A 471 -12.80 -2.01 2.07
CA ALA A 471 -12.68 -1.98 3.54
C ALA A 471 -11.81 -3.14 4.04
N GLU A 472 -12.01 -4.33 3.46
CA GLU A 472 -11.22 -5.52 3.74
C GLU A 472 -9.76 -5.36 3.32
N PHE A 473 -9.50 -4.94 2.06
CA PHE A 473 -8.16 -4.69 1.57
C PHE A 473 -7.38 -3.69 2.44
N LEU A 474 -8.07 -2.66 2.95
CA LEU A 474 -7.45 -1.64 3.80
C LEU A 474 -7.03 -2.14 5.18
N LEU A 475 -7.77 -3.09 5.75
CA LEU A 475 -7.41 -3.73 7.00
C LEU A 475 -6.31 -4.78 6.75
N LEU A 476 -6.44 -5.59 5.70
CA LEU A 476 -5.46 -6.62 5.31
C LEU A 476 -4.06 -6.05 5.02
N LEU A 477 -3.99 -4.89 4.35
CA LEU A 477 -2.72 -4.27 3.96
C LEU A 477 -1.98 -3.60 5.14
N LYS A 478 -2.63 -3.47 6.30
CA LYS A 478 -2.16 -2.63 7.43
C LYS A 478 -2.21 -3.31 8.80
N VAL A 479 -2.90 -4.45 8.92
CA VAL A 479 -3.12 -5.24 10.14
C VAL A 479 -2.90 -6.71 9.80
N GLU A 480 -2.16 -7.44 10.65
CA GLU A 480 -1.77 -8.84 10.42
C GLU A 480 -2.96 -9.83 10.47
N ASP A 481 -4.08 -9.45 11.08
CA ASP A 481 -5.29 -10.27 11.16
C ASP A 481 -6.49 -9.53 10.55
N SER A 482 -7.00 -10.03 9.41
CA SER A 482 -8.28 -9.62 8.85
C SER A 482 -9.43 -10.34 9.60
N PRO A 483 -10.63 -9.73 9.73
CA PRO A 483 -11.80 -10.46 10.21
C PRO A 483 -12.25 -11.60 9.28
N PHE A 484 -11.63 -11.71 8.09
CA PHE A 484 -11.79 -12.79 7.12
C PHE A 484 -10.50 -13.61 6.91
N SER A 485 -9.49 -13.49 7.78
CA SER A 485 -8.38 -14.43 7.77
C SER A 485 -8.96 -15.84 7.97
N PRO A 486 -8.80 -16.76 7.00
CA PRO A 486 -9.43 -18.07 7.07
C PRO A 486 -8.95 -18.78 8.34
N GLN A 487 -9.91 -19.16 9.18
CA GLN A 487 -9.65 -19.81 10.47
C GLN A 487 -9.46 -21.31 10.32
N THR A 488 -9.81 -21.85 9.14
CA THR A 488 -9.74 -23.27 8.81
C THR A 488 -9.06 -23.46 7.45
N ALA A 489 -8.51 -24.65 7.20
CA ALA A 489 -7.85 -24.93 5.91
C ALA A 489 -8.85 -24.92 4.76
N SER A 490 -10.08 -25.42 4.98
CA SER A 490 -11.16 -25.40 3.99
C SER A 490 -11.68 -23.98 3.69
N GLU A 491 -11.64 -23.04 4.64
CA GLU A 491 -11.93 -21.62 4.36
C GLU A 491 -10.87 -20.99 3.44
N PHE A 492 -9.60 -21.34 3.65
CA PHE A 492 -8.50 -20.88 2.81
C PHE A 492 -8.58 -21.47 1.39
N GLU A 493 -8.90 -22.76 1.26
CA GLU A 493 -9.13 -23.40 -0.04
C GLU A 493 -10.34 -22.83 -0.77
N GLY A 494 -11.44 -22.55 -0.06
CA GLY A 494 -12.60 -21.87 -0.63
C GLY A 494 -12.29 -20.48 -1.18
N LEU A 495 -11.46 -19.70 -0.48
CA LEU A 495 -10.97 -18.40 -0.94
C LEU A 495 -10.06 -18.51 -2.17
N ILE A 496 -9.14 -19.48 -2.20
CA ILE A 496 -8.29 -19.76 -3.36
C ILE A 496 -9.14 -20.18 -4.57
N SER A 497 -10.15 -20.99 -4.34
CA SER A 497 -11.08 -21.46 -5.37
C SER A 497 -11.89 -20.32 -5.98
N GLN A 498 -12.43 -19.41 -5.16
CA GLN A 498 -13.11 -18.20 -5.63
C GLN A 498 -12.18 -17.25 -6.39
N TYR A 499 -10.94 -17.10 -5.93
CA TYR A 499 -9.93 -16.33 -6.65
C TYR A 499 -9.64 -16.93 -8.02
N ARG A 500 -9.38 -18.25 -8.09
CA ARG A 500 -9.14 -18.98 -9.35
C ARG A 500 -10.31 -18.85 -10.31
N LYS A 501 -11.56 -18.93 -9.81
CA LYS A 501 -12.78 -18.67 -10.58
C LYS A 501 -12.82 -17.25 -11.14
N ALA A 502 -12.44 -16.24 -10.36
CA ALA A 502 -12.42 -14.84 -10.80
C ALA A 502 -11.35 -14.57 -11.89
N VAL A 503 -10.29 -15.36 -11.95
CA VAL A 503 -9.21 -15.23 -12.94
C VAL A 503 -9.23 -16.31 -14.04
N ASN A 504 -10.34 -17.05 -14.20
CA ASN A 504 -10.52 -18.13 -15.19
C ASN A 504 -9.45 -19.25 -15.12
N LEU A 505 -9.08 -19.68 -13.92
CA LEU A 505 -8.26 -20.86 -13.66
C LEU A 505 -9.12 -22.03 -13.17
N ASP A 506 -8.68 -23.27 -13.39
CA ASP A 506 -9.37 -24.48 -12.90
C ASP A 506 -9.44 -24.49 -11.36
N PHE A 507 -10.60 -24.85 -10.82
CA PHE A 507 -10.89 -24.82 -9.38
C PHE A 507 -11.80 -25.98 -8.94
N ASN A 508 -11.67 -26.42 -7.68
CA ASN A 508 -12.59 -27.33 -6.99
C ASN A 508 -13.46 -26.53 -6.01
N ASP A 509 -14.77 -26.77 -5.97
CA ASP A 509 -15.68 -26.07 -5.05
C ASP A 509 -15.69 -26.76 -3.68
N THR A 510 -14.93 -26.23 -2.72
CA THR A 510 -15.07 -26.62 -1.31
C THR A 510 -16.49 -26.27 -0.84
N THR A 511 -17.27 -27.26 -0.42
CA THR A 511 -18.67 -27.02 -0.03
C THR A 511 -18.76 -26.32 1.33
N GLN A 512 -19.74 -25.43 1.51
CA GLN A 512 -20.03 -24.80 2.82
C GLN A 512 -20.26 -25.83 3.94
N ALA A 513 -20.67 -27.06 3.58
CA ALA A 513 -20.82 -28.17 4.50
C ALA A 513 -19.47 -28.63 5.08
N ALA A 514 -18.41 -28.72 4.26
CA ALA A 514 -17.07 -29.08 4.70
C ALA A 514 -16.47 -28.01 5.63
N ILE A 515 -16.62 -26.73 5.28
CA ILE A 515 -16.19 -25.60 6.11
C ILE A 515 -16.87 -25.64 7.49
N ASN A 516 -18.18 -25.83 7.52
CA ASN A 516 -18.94 -25.88 8.77
C ASN A 516 -18.57 -27.12 9.63
N ALA A 517 -18.25 -28.24 9.00
CA ALA A 517 -17.81 -29.45 9.70
C ALA A 517 -16.39 -29.29 10.27
N GLU A 518 -15.47 -28.64 9.55
CA GLU A 518 -14.11 -28.34 10.05
C GLU A 518 -14.15 -27.42 11.27
N GLN A 519 -15.01 -26.40 11.26
CA GLN A 519 -15.22 -25.53 12.41
C GLN A 519 -15.76 -26.28 13.64
N GLN A 520 -16.56 -27.34 13.44
CA GLN A 520 -17.02 -28.19 14.54
C GLN A 520 -15.88 -29.04 15.13
N VAL A 521 -14.95 -29.52 14.30
CA VAL A 521 -13.74 -30.22 14.77
C VAL A 521 -12.92 -29.29 15.66
N ILE A 522 -12.63 -28.06 15.20
CA ILE A 522 -11.85 -27.08 15.96
C ILE A 522 -12.50 -26.75 17.31
N ARG A 523 -13.83 -26.58 17.33
CA ARG A 523 -14.58 -26.33 18.58
C ARG A 523 -14.51 -27.52 19.54
N ALA A 524 -14.67 -28.73 19.03
CA ALA A 524 -14.57 -29.94 19.86
C ALA A 524 -13.15 -30.17 20.40
N GLU A 525 -12.10 -29.82 19.64
CA GLU A 525 -10.70 -29.84 20.13
C GLU A 525 -10.48 -28.80 21.23
N ALA A 526 -10.98 -27.57 21.04
CA ALA A 526 -10.88 -26.51 22.02
C ALA A 526 -11.59 -26.87 23.34
N ASP A 527 -12.79 -27.44 23.25
CA ASP A 527 -13.55 -27.90 24.42
C ASP A 527 -12.84 -29.04 25.17
N LEU A 528 -12.23 -29.98 24.45
CA LEU A 528 -11.43 -31.04 25.04
C LEU A 528 -10.19 -30.51 25.75
N ILE A 529 -9.45 -29.58 25.12
CA ILE A 529 -8.27 -28.94 25.70
C ILE A 529 -8.66 -28.13 26.94
N ALA A 530 -9.75 -27.37 26.88
CA ALA A 530 -10.27 -26.61 28.02
C ALA A 530 -10.68 -27.52 29.18
N ALA A 531 -11.30 -28.67 28.89
CA ALA A 531 -11.66 -29.67 29.89
C ALA A 531 -10.42 -30.32 30.53
N GLN A 532 -9.37 -30.60 29.76
CA GLN A 532 -8.11 -31.12 30.26
C GLN A 532 -7.37 -30.09 31.15
N ASN A 533 -7.30 -28.84 30.70
CA ASN A 533 -6.61 -27.76 31.42
C ASN A 533 -7.29 -27.40 32.74
N ARG A 534 -8.63 -27.54 32.85
CA ARG A 534 -9.37 -27.33 34.10
C ARG A 534 -9.38 -28.55 35.03
N GLY A 535 -8.74 -29.65 34.66
CA GLY A 535 -8.70 -30.89 35.46
C GLY A 535 -10.06 -31.57 35.59
N ALA A 536 -10.89 -31.53 34.52
CA ALA A 536 -12.21 -32.15 34.51
C ALA A 536 -12.16 -33.67 34.78
N LEU A 537 -13.28 -34.22 35.26
CA LEU A 537 -13.38 -35.64 35.60
C LEU A 537 -13.12 -36.52 34.36
N PRO A 538 -12.55 -37.74 34.53
CA PRO A 538 -12.26 -38.63 33.41
C PRO A 538 -13.46 -38.91 32.49
N GLN A 539 -14.67 -39.00 33.05
CA GLN A 539 -15.91 -39.21 32.30
C GLN A 539 -16.26 -38.01 31.40
N GLU A 540 -15.99 -36.80 31.87
CA GLU A 540 -16.25 -35.55 31.14
C GLU A 540 -15.22 -35.38 30.00
N THR A 541 -13.94 -35.64 30.27
CA THR A 541 -12.91 -35.64 29.21
C THR A 541 -13.15 -36.73 28.17
N ALA A 542 -13.69 -37.89 28.56
CA ALA A 542 -14.07 -38.96 27.63
C ALA A 542 -15.25 -38.56 26.74
N MET A 543 -16.22 -37.80 27.27
CA MET A 543 -17.33 -37.24 26.49
C MET A 543 -16.82 -36.27 25.41
N TYR A 544 -15.93 -35.33 25.77
CA TYR A 544 -15.37 -34.39 24.79
C TYR A 544 -14.48 -35.08 23.74
N ARG A 545 -13.77 -36.16 24.10
CA ARG A 545 -13.07 -36.99 23.09
C ARG A 545 -14.04 -37.66 22.12
N ALA A 546 -15.16 -38.19 22.61
CA ALA A 546 -16.16 -38.81 21.75
C ALA A 546 -16.78 -37.79 20.77
N LEU A 547 -17.09 -36.58 21.25
CA LEU A 547 -17.60 -35.48 20.43
C LEU A 547 -16.58 -35.03 19.37
N LEU A 548 -15.29 -35.02 19.71
CA LEU A 548 -14.23 -34.72 18.75
C LEU A 548 -14.13 -35.79 17.64
N GLU A 549 -14.18 -37.07 18.00
CA GLU A 549 -14.15 -38.15 17.01
C GLU A 549 -15.38 -38.11 16.11
N GLU A 550 -16.57 -37.83 16.65
CA GLU A 550 -17.79 -37.65 15.87
C GLU A 550 -17.67 -36.47 14.88
N ALA A 551 -17.15 -35.34 15.34
CA ALA A 551 -16.92 -34.18 14.48
C ALA A 551 -15.91 -34.47 13.35
N LYS A 552 -14.85 -35.24 13.62
CA LYS A 552 -13.86 -35.65 12.61
C LYS A 552 -14.47 -36.56 11.55
N ILE A 553 -15.30 -37.52 11.95
CA ILE A 553 -16.02 -38.40 11.01
C ILE A 553 -16.94 -37.58 10.09
N HIS A 554 -17.66 -36.61 10.65
CA HIS A 554 -18.53 -35.72 9.87
C HIS A 554 -17.76 -34.83 8.89
N PHE A 555 -16.57 -34.35 9.27
CA PHE A 555 -15.70 -33.59 8.39
C PHE A 555 -15.15 -34.45 7.24
N ASP A 556 -14.64 -35.65 7.52
CA ASP A 556 -14.16 -36.58 6.49
C ASP A 556 -15.26 -36.98 5.49
N GLN A 557 -16.51 -37.10 5.97
CA GLN A 557 -17.65 -37.39 5.11
C GLN A 557 -18.02 -36.18 4.23
N ALA A 558 -17.96 -34.97 4.78
CA ALA A 558 -18.22 -33.74 4.04
C ALA A 558 -17.16 -33.45 2.95
N LEU A 559 -15.89 -33.80 3.19
CA LEU A 559 -14.83 -33.73 2.17
C LEU A 559 -15.07 -34.70 1.01
N LYS A 560 -15.42 -35.96 1.32
CA LYS A 560 -15.77 -36.96 0.30
C LYS A 560 -16.97 -36.58 -0.56
N GLU A 561 -17.95 -35.90 0.02
CA GLU A 561 -19.12 -35.39 -0.69
C GLU A 561 -18.80 -34.15 -1.55
N ALA A 562 -17.77 -33.38 -1.18
CA ALA A 562 -17.27 -32.23 -1.94
C ALA A 562 -16.37 -32.63 -3.13
N GLY A 563 -15.89 -33.87 -3.18
CA GLY A 563 -15.08 -34.40 -4.29
C GLY A 563 -13.56 -34.24 -4.11
N ASP A 564 -13.11 -33.94 -2.90
CA ASP A 564 -11.70 -33.87 -2.50
C ASP A 564 -11.21 -35.17 -1.82
#